data_AF-A0A2A2ZBH6-F1
#
_entry.id   AF-A0A2A2ZBH6-F1
#
_cell.length_a   1.000
_cell.length_b   1.000
_cell.length_c   1.000
_cell.angle_alpha   90.00
_cell.angle_beta   90.00
_cell.angle_gamma   90.00
#
_symmetry.space_group_name_H-M   'P 1'
#
loop_
_entity.id
_entity.type
_entity.pdbx_description
1 polymer ?
#
loop_
_entity_poly.entity_id
_entity_poly.type
_entity_poly.pdbx_seq_one_letter_code
_entity_poly.pdbx_strand_id
1 'polypeptide(L)'
;MISVARQRDGVYALPEADFAPETSTSDISMPIAVTESGDDIVWRPEADLWPHLHLQGLVGSGKTITAQNIAVAAARARWRVHILRQFDREYGEFIGWPGVEVATTPTEHSALLHRSVDLMYPLPVAPLLVVIDTVKGIVDGIGDSCRSPLRRIAVDGRVHQAHLVLVADPAAPDPVPEVTELLCRLTVIPPLAASRRPRGDLMRWRPGQASAGSLQR
;
A
#
# COMPACT_ATOMS: atom_id res chain seq x y z
N MET A 1 22.90 -2.23 17.23
CA MET A 1 22.48 -3.65 17.15
C MET A 1 20.99 -3.70 17.46
N ILE A 2 20.12 -3.69 16.44
CA ILE A 2 18.67 -3.91 16.60
C ILE A 2 18.22 -4.74 15.39
N SER A 3 18.39 -6.06 15.52
CA SER A 3 17.64 -7.03 14.72
C SER A 3 16.31 -7.23 15.44
N VAL A 4 15.29 -6.49 15.05
CA VAL A 4 13.90 -6.81 15.40
C VAL A 4 13.35 -7.50 14.17
N ALA A 5 12.94 -8.76 14.34
CA ALA A 5 12.52 -9.66 13.27
C ALA A 5 11.61 -8.94 12.25
N ARG A 6 12.19 -8.64 11.07
CA ARG A 6 11.58 -7.90 9.95
C ARG A 6 10.67 -8.77 9.09
N GLN A 7 10.26 -9.93 9.58
CA GLN A 7 9.55 -10.93 8.79
C GLN A 7 8.34 -11.43 9.56
N ARG A 8 7.16 -11.34 8.94
CA ARG A 8 5.96 -12.04 9.38
C ARG A 8 5.67 -13.17 8.39
N ASP A 9 5.67 -14.39 8.90
CA ASP A 9 5.44 -15.60 8.12
C ASP A 9 3.95 -15.79 7.83
N GLY A 10 3.65 -16.29 6.62
CA GLY A 10 2.34 -16.78 6.18
C GLY A 10 1.12 -15.93 6.55
N VAL A 11 0.72 -15.00 5.69
CA VAL A 11 -0.58 -14.30 5.82
C VAL A 11 -1.47 -14.48 4.61
N TYR A 12 -2.77 -14.56 4.86
CA TYR A 12 -3.79 -14.51 3.82
C TYR A 12 -4.18 -13.07 3.52
N ALA A 13 -4.33 -12.77 2.23
CA ALA A 13 -4.96 -11.52 1.81
C ALA A 13 -6.43 -11.52 2.26
N LEU A 14 -6.89 -10.39 2.81
CA LEU A 14 -8.31 -10.20 3.09
C LEU A 14 -9.08 -10.10 1.77
N PRO A 15 -10.11 -10.93 1.55
CA PRO A 15 -10.89 -10.90 0.31
C PRO A 15 -11.69 -9.60 0.17
N GLU A 16 -12.02 -8.94 1.28
CA GLU A 16 -12.62 -7.61 1.35
C GLU A 16 -11.93 -6.76 2.42
N ALA A 17 -11.75 -5.48 2.15
CA ALA A 17 -11.51 -4.49 3.19
C ALA A 17 -12.78 -4.39 4.03
N ASP A 18 -12.82 -5.03 5.20
CA ASP A 18 -14.01 -5.02 6.05
C ASP A 18 -14.35 -3.56 6.40
N PHE A 19 -15.53 -3.13 5.96
CA PHE A 19 -15.87 -1.72 5.92
C PHE A 19 -16.33 -1.23 7.30
N ALA A 20 -15.38 -0.93 8.19
CA ALA A 20 -15.68 -0.18 9.42
C ALA A 20 -16.17 1.25 9.07
N PRO A 21 -17.07 1.85 9.89
CA PRO A 21 -17.53 3.23 9.69
C PRO A 21 -16.38 4.24 9.75
N GLU A 22 -16.55 5.39 9.10
CA GLU A 22 -15.56 6.48 9.11
C GLU A 22 -15.15 6.83 10.55
N THR A 23 -13.89 6.59 10.90
CA THR A 23 -13.32 7.02 12.18
C THR A 23 -12.79 8.45 12.05
N SER A 24 -12.97 9.24 13.10
CA SER A 24 -12.44 10.62 13.19
C SER A 24 -10.92 10.68 13.37
N THR A 25 -10.23 9.54 13.34
CA THR A 25 -8.80 9.39 13.57
C THR A 25 -8.05 9.23 12.25
N SER A 26 -6.87 9.84 12.15
CA SER A 26 -5.92 9.67 11.03
C SER A 26 -5.21 8.30 11.04
N ASP A 27 -5.74 7.32 11.79
CA ASP A 27 -5.10 6.03 11.99
C ASP A 27 -5.68 4.99 11.04
N ILE A 28 -4.80 4.20 10.43
CA ILE A 28 -5.18 2.97 9.74
C ILE A 28 -5.54 1.94 10.83
N SER A 29 -6.83 1.82 11.14
CA SER A 29 -7.34 0.89 12.15
C SER A 29 -7.88 -0.42 11.57
N MET A 30 -7.91 -0.57 10.25
CA MET A 30 -8.47 -1.75 9.60
C MET A 30 -7.44 -2.87 9.40
N PRO A 31 -7.87 -4.14 9.50
CA PRO A 31 -7.05 -5.28 9.12
C PRO A 31 -6.58 -5.18 7.66
N ILE A 32 -5.31 -5.54 7.42
CA ILE A 32 -4.71 -5.55 6.08
C ILE A 32 -4.44 -6.97 5.57
N ALA A 33 -4.36 -7.95 6.48
CA ALA A 33 -4.16 -9.37 6.21
C ALA A 33 -4.60 -10.19 7.43
N VAL A 34 -4.64 -11.50 7.30
CA VAL A 34 -4.96 -12.45 8.39
C VAL A 34 -3.85 -13.48 8.49
N THR A 35 -3.44 -13.85 9.69
CA THR A 35 -2.45 -14.93 9.89
C THR A 35 -3.02 -16.29 9.52
N GLU A 36 -2.15 -17.30 9.40
CA GLU A 36 -2.60 -18.69 9.26
C GLU A 36 -3.53 -19.16 10.41
N SER A 37 -3.37 -18.58 11.60
CA SER A 37 -4.19 -18.88 12.79
C SER A 37 -5.54 -18.16 12.80
N GLY A 38 -5.81 -17.26 11.85
CA GLY A 38 -7.05 -16.51 11.79
C GLY A 38 -7.01 -15.16 12.51
N ASP A 39 -5.84 -14.70 12.96
CA ASP A 39 -5.70 -13.42 13.65
C ASP A 39 -5.53 -12.26 12.66
N ASP A 40 -6.21 -11.14 12.92
CA ASP A 40 -6.09 -9.93 12.11
C ASP A 40 -4.71 -9.28 12.25
N ILE A 41 -4.08 -8.99 11.12
CA ILE A 41 -2.92 -8.12 11.04
C ILE A 41 -3.41 -6.69 10.76
N VAL A 42 -3.38 -5.86 11.79
CA VAL A 42 -3.58 -4.41 11.66
C VAL A 42 -2.22 -3.74 11.55
N TRP A 43 -2.05 -2.86 10.56
CA TRP A 43 -0.82 -2.10 10.37
C TRP A 43 -0.97 -0.68 10.89
N ARG A 44 -0.17 -0.30 11.89
CA ARG A 44 -0.21 1.03 12.52
C ARG A 44 1.16 1.70 12.42
N PRO A 45 1.57 2.22 11.25
CA PRO A 45 2.95 2.66 11.04
C PRO A 45 3.40 3.84 11.91
N GLU A 46 2.47 4.61 12.48
CA GLU A 46 2.77 5.68 13.44
C GLU A 46 3.08 5.13 14.85
N ALA A 47 2.46 4.02 15.24
CA ALA A 47 2.64 3.39 16.55
C ALA A 47 3.69 2.27 16.54
N ASP A 48 3.82 1.58 15.40
CA ASP A 48 4.68 0.42 15.21
C ASP A 48 6.09 0.83 14.75
N LEU A 49 7.10 0.00 15.06
CA LEU A 49 8.49 0.22 14.61
C LEU A 49 8.73 -0.13 13.12
N TRP A 50 7.68 -0.44 12.36
CA TRP A 50 7.74 -0.84 10.96
C TRP A 50 6.83 0.04 10.08
N PRO A 51 7.32 1.22 9.66
CA PRO A 51 6.55 2.22 8.90
C PRO A 51 6.35 1.85 7.43
N HIS A 52 6.98 0.77 6.96
CA HIS A 52 7.00 0.39 5.56
C HIS A 52 6.85 -1.12 5.40
N LEU A 53 6.22 -1.53 4.30
CA LEU A 53 5.87 -2.91 4.02
C LEU A 53 6.46 -3.37 2.69
N HIS A 54 6.99 -4.60 2.69
CA HIS A 54 7.37 -5.34 1.49
C HIS A 54 6.51 -6.58 1.40
N LEU A 55 5.56 -6.59 0.45
CA LEU A 55 4.63 -7.69 0.22
C LEU A 55 5.28 -8.73 -0.70
N GLN A 56 5.50 -9.92 -0.17
CA GLN A 56 6.12 -11.05 -0.89
C GLN A 56 5.12 -12.20 -1.06
N GLY A 57 5.43 -13.15 -1.94
CA GLY A 57 4.57 -14.32 -2.18
C GLY A 57 4.44 -14.68 -3.65
N LEU A 58 3.94 -15.89 -3.91
CA LEU A 58 3.79 -16.43 -5.27
C LEU A 58 2.79 -15.63 -6.12
N VAL A 59 2.82 -15.83 -7.44
CA VAL A 59 1.78 -15.30 -8.34
C VAL A 59 0.42 -15.85 -7.89
N GLY A 60 -0.59 -14.97 -7.81
CA GLY A 60 -1.92 -15.33 -7.35
C GLY A 60 -2.09 -15.43 -5.83
N SER A 61 -1.07 -15.07 -5.03
CA SER A 61 -1.19 -15.11 -3.56
C SER A 61 -2.07 -14.00 -2.96
N GLY A 62 -2.34 -12.94 -3.72
CA GLY A 62 -3.16 -11.81 -3.26
C GLY A 62 -2.39 -10.56 -2.86
N LYS A 63 -1.07 -10.48 -3.11
CA LYS A 63 -0.24 -9.28 -2.80
C LYS A 63 -0.87 -7.95 -3.27
N THR A 64 -1.30 -7.89 -4.53
CA THR A 64 -1.96 -6.72 -5.11
C THR A 64 -3.26 -6.37 -4.38
N ILE A 65 -4.06 -7.37 -4.01
CA ILE A 65 -5.29 -7.15 -3.21
C ILE A 65 -4.94 -6.61 -1.82
N THR A 66 -3.91 -7.15 -1.17
CA THR A 66 -3.42 -6.62 0.11
C THR A 66 -2.98 -5.16 -0.02
N ALA A 67 -2.21 -4.81 -1.06
CA ALA A 67 -1.80 -3.44 -1.33
C ALA A 67 -3.00 -2.50 -1.59
N GLN A 68 -4.01 -2.96 -2.34
CA GLN A 68 -5.25 -2.22 -2.55
C GLN A 68 -6.01 -2.00 -1.24
N ASN A 69 -6.13 -3.01 -0.38
CA ASN A 69 -6.80 -2.88 0.91
C ASN A 69 -6.10 -1.83 1.79
N ILE A 70 -4.76 -1.81 1.78
CA ILE A 70 -3.97 -0.77 2.46
C ILE A 70 -4.24 0.62 1.86
N ALA A 71 -4.30 0.75 0.54
CA ALA A 71 -4.61 2.01 -0.13
C ALA A 71 -6.03 2.52 0.22
N VAL A 72 -7.02 1.63 0.29
CA VAL A 72 -8.38 1.94 0.76
C VAL A 72 -8.35 2.43 2.21
N ALA A 73 -7.59 1.76 3.07
CA ALA A 73 -7.42 2.14 4.47
C ALA A 73 -6.87 3.55 4.65
N ALA A 74 -5.78 3.85 3.93
CA ALA A 74 -5.15 5.15 3.96
C ALA A 74 -6.09 6.25 3.42
N ALA A 75 -6.78 6.01 2.31
CA ALA A 75 -7.73 6.96 1.75
C ALA A 75 -8.88 7.29 2.74
N ARG A 76 -9.36 6.29 3.49
CA ARG A 76 -10.37 6.47 4.55
C ARG A 76 -9.87 7.31 5.72
N ALA A 77 -8.64 7.07 6.12
CA ALA A 77 -7.95 7.88 7.13
C ALA A 77 -7.56 9.29 6.62
N ARG A 78 -8.00 9.66 5.40
CA ARG A 78 -7.72 10.95 4.72
C ARG A 78 -6.23 11.18 4.48
N TRP A 79 -5.47 10.11 4.33
CA TRP A 79 -4.09 10.20 3.89
C TRP A 79 -4.05 10.57 2.42
N ARG A 80 -2.94 11.18 2.00
CA ARG A 80 -2.61 11.22 0.57
C ARG A 80 -2.16 9.82 0.16
N VAL A 81 -2.57 9.37 -1.03
CA VAL A 81 -2.21 8.05 -1.54
C VAL A 81 -1.66 8.18 -2.95
N HIS A 82 -0.40 7.78 -3.13
CA HIS A 82 0.24 7.72 -4.43
C HIS A 82 0.42 6.26 -4.83
N ILE A 83 -0.07 5.90 -6.02
CA ILE A 83 -0.04 4.52 -6.51
C ILE A 83 0.74 4.49 -7.83
N LEU A 84 1.87 3.80 -7.82
CA LEU A 84 2.68 3.55 -8.99
C LEU A 84 2.47 2.08 -9.38
N ARG A 85 1.85 1.84 -10.54
CA ARG A 85 1.49 0.49 -10.98
C ARG A 85 1.99 0.21 -12.39
N GLN A 86 2.29 -1.05 -12.66
CA GLN A 86 2.67 -1.49 -14.01
C GLN A 86 1.46 -1.77 -14.92
N PHE A 87 0.33 -2.25 -14.36
CA PHE A 87 -0.82 -2.70 -15.16
C PHE A 87 -2.08 -1.84 -14.97
N ASP A 88 -2.71 -1.47 -16.08
CA ASP A 88 -3.84 -0.52 -16.14
C ASP A 88 -5.12 -0.98 -15.45
N ARG A 89 -5.29 -2.28 -15.17
CA ARG A 89 -6.55 -2.80 -14.64
C ARG A 89 -6.62 -2.86 -13.11
N GLU A 90 -5.50 -3.03 -12.43
CA GLU A 90 -5.53 -3.42 -11.01
C GLU A 90 -5.88 -2.27 -10.06
N TYR A 91 -5.56 -1.03 -10.40
CA TYR A 91 -5.86 0.15 -9.58
C TYR A 91 -6.71 1.20 -10.31
N GLY A 92 -7.36 0.82 -11.41
CA GLY A 92 -8.17 1.75 -12.20
C GLY A 92 -9.30 2.40 -11.39
N GLU A 93 -9.77 1.70 -10.36
CA GLU A 93 -10.87 2.15 -9.50
C GLU A 93 -10.50 3.31 -8.57
N PHE A 94 -9.22 3.50 -8.28
CA PHE A 94 -8.71 4.61 -7.46
C PHE A 94 -8.63 5.93 -8.24
N ILE A 95 -8.71 5.88 -9.57
CA ILE A 95 -8.64 7.08 -10.40
C ILE A 95 -9.83 8.00 -10.06
N GLY A 96 -9.53 9.24 -9.71
CA GLY A 96 -10.50 10.25 -9.31
C GLY A 96 -10.93 10.20 -7.85
N TRP A 97 -10.35 9.31 -7.03
CA TRP A 97 -10.57 9.35 -5.58
C TRP A 97 -9.91 10.60 -4.98
N PRO A 98 -10.59 11.33 -4.07
CA PRO A 98 -10.00 12.47 -3.37
C PRO A 98 -8.69 12.09 -2.66
N GLY A 99 -7.63 12.86 -2.91
CA GLY A 99 -6.31 12.63 -2.29
C GLY A 99 -5.53 11.45 -2.85
N VAL A 100 -6.00 10.82 -3.94
CA VAL A 100 -5.31 9.69 -4.59
C VAL A 100 -4.77 10.10 -5.96
N GLU A 101 -3.50 9.80 -6.21
CA GLU A 101 -2.84 9.96 -7.51
C GLU A 101 -2.34 8.60 -8.01
N VAL A 102 -2.60 8.27 -9.27
CA VAL A 102 -2.21 6.99 -9.89
C VAL A 102 -1.32 7.25 -11.10
N ALA A 103 -0.15 6.64 -11.13
CA ALA A 103 0.81 6.69 -12.23
C ALA A 103 0.91 5.32 -12.92
N THR A 104 0.86 5.30 -14.27
CA THR A 104 0.86 4.07 -15.08
C THR A 104 2.05 3.97 -16.03
N THR A 105 2.67 5.10 -16.37
CA THR A 105 3.84 5.13 -17.26
C THR A 105 5.13 5.39 -16.48
N PRO A 106 6.31 4.99 -17.01
CA PRO A 106 7.59 5.28 -16.36
C PRO A 106 7.81 6.78 -16.06
N THR A 107 7.42 7.68 -16.98
CA THR A 107 7.54 9.12 -16.75
C THR A 107 6.65 9.60 -15.59
N GLU A 108 5.42 9.10 -15.50
CA GLU A 108 4.52 9.41 -14.38
C GLU A 108 5.01 8.80 -13.06
N HIS A 109 5.58 7.60 -13.09
CA HIS A 109 6.18 6.96 -11.92
C HIS A 109 7.30 7.83 -11.34
N SER A 110 8.21 8.33 -12.20
CA SER A 110 9.28 9.24 -11.79
C SER A 110 8.72 10.52 -11.18
N ALA A 111 7.82 11.19 -11.91
CA ALA A 111 7.23 12.45 -11.46
C ALA A 111 6.47 12.30 -10.14
N LEU A 112 5.68 11.23 -9.98
CA LEU A 112 4.90 10.99 -8.77
C LEU A 112 5.79 10.60 -7.59
N LEU A 113 6.88 9.88 -7.81
CA LEU A 113 7.85 9.55 -6.76
C LEU A 113 8.61 10.78 -6.26
N HIS A 114 9.04 11.66 -7.18
CA HIS A 114 9.63 12.96 -6.79
C HIS A 114 8.63 13.82 -6.02
N ARG A 115 7.38 13.92 -6.50
CA ARG A 115 6.31 14.62 -5.78
C ARG A 115 6.07 14.03 -4.38
N SER A 116 6.17 12.71 -4.23
CA SER A 116 6.04 12.05 -2.93
C SER A 116 7.11 12.53 -1.95
N VAL A 117 8.34 12.69 -2.42
CA VAL A 117 9.44 13.26 -1.62
C VAL A 117 9.20 14.74 -1.31
N ASP A 118 8.73 15.52 -2.28
CA ASP A 118 8.42 16.93 -2.04
C ASP A 118 7.33 17.09 -0.97
N LEU A 119 6.32 16.22 -0.95
CA LEU A 119 5.26 16.23 0.06
C LEU A 119 5.73 15.84 1.47
N MET A 120 6.94 15.29 1.63
CA MET A 120 7.55 15.08 2.94
C MET A 120 8.02 16.40 3.58
N TYR A 121 8.16 17.50 2.79
CA TYR A 121 8.75 18.76 3.22
C TYR A 121 7.99 20.01 2.74
N PRO A 122 7.68 21.01 3.60
CA PRO A 122 7.76 21.00 5.07
C PRO A 122 6.77 20.00 5.69
N LEU A 123 6.84 19.77 7.02
CA LEU A 123 6.06 18.73 7.73
C LEU A 123 4.66 18.53 7.12
N PRO A 124 4.28 17.28 6.80
CA PRO A 124 3.07 17.03 6.03
C PRO A 124 1.82 17.46 6.78
N VAL A 125 0.87 18.02 6.03
CA VAL A 125 -0.47 18.34 6.54
C VAL A 125 -1.31 17.08 6.80
N ALA A 126 -0.96 15.97 6.15
CA ALA A 126 -1.58 14.66 6.30
C ALA A 126 -0.55 13.57 5.93
N PRO A 127 -0.59 12.39 6.55
CA PRO A 127 0.29 11.29 6.18
C PRO A 127 0.17 10.92 4.70
N LEU A 128 1.25 10.37 4.16
CA LEU A 128 1.37 9.94 2.77
C LEU A 128 1.57 8.43 2.71
N LEU A 129 0.78 7.73 1.90
CA LEU A 129 1.04 6.36 1.50
C LEU A 129 1.56 6.34 0.06
N VAL A 130 2.68 5.66 -0.17
CA VAL A 130 3.21 5.37 -1.49
C VAL A 130 3.14 3.86 -1.73
N VAL A 131 2.31 3.44 -2.66
CA VAL A 131 2.18 2.04 -3.10
C VAL A 131 2.90 1.88 -4.43
N ILE A 132 3.81 0.92 -4.50
CA ILE A 132 4.49 0.52 -5.73
C ILE A 132 4.13 -0.93 -6.01
N ASP A 133 3.25 -1.14 -6.99
CA ASP A 133 2.89 -2.48 -7.44
C ASP A 133 3.77 -2.91 -8.62
N THR A 134 4.76 -3.74 -8.27
CA THR A 134 5.86 -4.23 -9.10
C THR A 134 6.91 -3.17 -9.44
N VAL A 135 8.03 -3.24 -8.72
CA VAL A 135 9.17 -2.31 -8.85
C VAL A 135 9.92 -2.46 -10.18
N LYS A 136 9.83 -3.63 -10.83
CA LYS A 136 10.57 -3.94 -12.06
C LYS A 136 10.32 -2.92 -13.18
N GLY A 137 9.06 -2.58 -13.46
CA GLY A 137 8.73 -1.57 -14.46
C GLY A 137 9.20 -0.15 -14.12
N ILE A 138 9.34 0.15 -12.82
CA ILE A 138 9.77 1.47 -12.33
C ILE A 138 11.29 1.63 -12.38
N VAL A 139 12.04 0.60 -12.01
CA VAL A 139 13.51 0.63 -12.00
C VAL A 139 14.08 0.41 -13.40
N ASP A 140 13.52 -0.53 -14.17
CA ASP A 140 13.99 -0.83 -15.52
C ASP A 140 13.63 0.30 -16.52
N GLY A 141 12.54 1.04 -16.26
CA GLY A 141 12.04 2.08 -17.17
C GLY A 141 12.67 3.47 -17.02
N ILE A 142 13.36 3.75 -15.90
CA ILE A 142 13.72 5.14 -15.51
C ILE A 142 15.14 5.24 -14.91
N GLY A 143 15.82 4.10 -14.68
CA GLY A 143 17.19 4.06 -14.16
C GLY A 143 17.34 4.64 -12.76
N ASP A 144 18.54 5.13 -12.43
CA ASP A 144 18.92 5.58 -11.07
C ASP A 144 18.11 6.78 -10.53
N SER A 145 17.40 7.50 -11.40
CA SER A 145 16.61 8.68 -11.03
C SER A 145 15.53 8.39 -9.98
N CYS A 146 14.94 7.20 -9.99
CA CYS A 146 13.93 6.78 -9.02
C CYS A 146 14.51 6.16 -7.74
N ARG A 147 15.78 5.73 -7.75
CA ARG A 147 16.41 5.09 -6.57
C ARG A 147 16.57 6.06 -5.40
N SER A 148 17.03 7.28 -5.68
CA SER A 148 17.26 8.28 -4.64
C SER A 148 15.95 8.69 -3.93
N PRO A 149 14.87 9.04 -4.65
CA PRO A 149 13.57 9.30 -4.04
C PRO A 149 13.02 8.10 -3.24
N LEU A 150 13.12 6.89 -3.79
CA LEU A 150 12.64 5.68 -3.12
C LEU A 150 13.37 5.43 -1.79
N ARG A 151 14.70 5.53 -1.82
CA ARG A 151 15.53 5.39 -0.63
C ARG A 151 15.23 6.48 0.40
N ARG A 152 14.93 7.71 -0.04
CA ARG A 152 14.60 8.81 0.86
C ARG A 152 13.29 8.57 1.59
N ILE A 153 12.25 8.09 0.89
CA ILE A 153 11.00 7.68 1.53
C ILE A 153 11.26 6.55 2.53
N ALA A 154 12.05 5.53 2.16
CA ALA A 154 12.30 4.39 3.05
C ALA A 154 13.14 4.70 4.30
N VAL A 155 13.98 5.74 4.26
CA VAL A 155 14.87 6.12 5.38
C VAL A 155 14.21 7.19 6.25
N ASP A 156 13.69 8.25 5.63
CA ASP A 156 13.19 9.43 6.34
C ASP A 156 11.67 9.38 6.53
N GLY A 157 10.96 8.50 5.81
CA GLY A 157 9.50 8.49 5.71
C GLY A 157 8.80 8.43 7.06
N ARG A 158 9.33 7.65 8.02
CA ARG A 158 8.77 7.60 9.38
C ARG A 158 8.72 8.96 10.06
N VAL A 159 9.78 9.76 9.96
CA VAL A 159 9.87 11.09 10.57
C VAL A 159 8.89 12.06 9.88
N HIS A 160 8.61 11.81 8.61
CA HIS A 160 7.74 12.64 7.78
C HIS A 160 6.37 12.01 7.51
N GLN A 161 5.93 11.02 8.30
CA GLN A 161 4.65 10.33 8.12
C GLN A 161 4.37 9.88 6.67
N ALA A 162 5.42 9.48 5.96
CA ALA A 162 5.36 8.94 4.61
C ALA A 162 5.71 7.46 4.64
N HIS A 163 4.79 6.63 4.17
CA HIS A 163 4.81 5.18 4.33
C HIS A 163 4.88 4.49 2.98
N LEU A 164 5.78 3.52 2.85
CA LEU A 164 6.04 2.82 1.60
C LEU A 164 5.50 1.40 1.66
N VAL A 165 4.76 0.99 0.62
CA VAL A 165 4.34 -0.39 0.37
C VAL A 165 4.91 -0.82 -0.97
N LEU A 166 5.82 -1.80 -0.96
CA LEU A 166 6.39 -2.40 -2.16
C LEU A 166 5.80 -3.78 -2.39
N VAL A 167 5.28 -4.04 -3.59
CA VAL A 167 4.85 -5.37 -4.02
C VAL A 167 5.98 -6.02 -4.81
N ALA A 168 6.43 -7.20 -4.36
CA ALA A 168 7.45 -7.98 -5.04
C ALA A 168 6.92 -8.62 -6.33
N ASP A 169 7.76 -8.62 -7.36
CA ASP A 169 7.60 -9.55 -8.49
C ASP A 169 8.28 -10.87 -8.13
N PRO A 170 7.52 -11.97 -7.90
CA PRO A 170 8.12 -13.25 -7.54
C PRO A 170 8.94 -13.89 -8.67
N ALA A 171 8.83 -13.40 -9.91
CA ALA A 171 9.54 -13.92 -11.06
C ALA A 171 10.82 -13.13 -11.40
N ALA A 172 11.13 -12.06 -10.65
CA ALA A 172 12.27 -11.20 -10.89
C ALA A 172 13.16 -11.07 -9.64
N PRO A 173 14.47 -10.87 -9.82
CA PRO A 173 15.34 -10.48 -8.72
C PRO A 173 14.90 -9.13 -8.17
N ASP A 174 15.17 -8.89 -6.88
CA ASP A 174 14.90 -7.61 -6.23
C ASP A 174 15.72 -6.49 -6.89
N PRO A 175 15.09 -5.48 -7.50
CA PRO A 175 15.80 -4.43 -8.21
C PRO A 175 16.38 -3.35 -7.28
N VAL A 176 15.97 -3.29 -6.01
CA VAL A 176 16.32 -2.24 -5.02
C VAL A 176 16.58 -2.85 -3.63
N PRO A 177 17.52 -3.80 -3.48
CA PRO A 177 17.79 -4.48 -2.21
C PRO A 177 18.11 -3.50 -1.07
N GLU A 178 18.79 -2.39 -1.37
CA GLU A 178 19.14 -1.34 -0.42
C GLU A 178 17.91 -0.64 0.20
N VAL A 179 16.75 -0.73 -0.47
CA VAL A 179 15.46 -0.23 0.02
C VAL A 179 14.69 -1.37 0.67
N THR A 180 14.51 -2.50 0.00
CA THR A 180 13.65 -3.60 0.51
C THR A 180 14.16 -4.20 1.82
N GLU A 181 15.45 -4.13 2.09
CA GLU A 181 16.03 -4.54 3.37
C GLU A 181 15.55 -3.68 4.54
N LEU A 182 15.18 -2.42 4.30
CA LEU A 182 14.67 -1.50 5.32
C LEU A 182 13.19 -1.76 5.69
N LEU A 183 12.47 -2.52 4.86
CA LEU A 183 11.04 -2.75 4.97
C LEU A 183 10.71 -3.98 5.83
N CYS A 184 9.56 -3.95 6.48
CA CYS A 184 8.99 -5.14 7.10
C CYS A 184 8.40 -6.05 6.02
N ARG A 185 8.87 -7.29 5.96
CA ARG A 185 8.42 -8.29 5.00
C ARG A 185 7.16 -8.96 5.50
N LEU A 186 6.15 -8.96 4.64
CA LEU A 186 4.88 -9.65 4.84
C LEU A 186 4.69 -10.66 3.71
N THR A 187 4.80 -11.95 4.05
CA THR A 187 4.67 -13.03 3.06
C THR A 187 3.21 -13.41 2.88
N VAL A 188 2.62 -12.99 1.77
CA VAL A 188 1.24 -13.31 1.39
C VAL A 188 1.20 -14.69 0.72
N ILE A 189 0.47 -15.63 1.31
CA ILE A 189 0.31 -17.00 0.82
C ILE A 189 -1.01 -17.16 0.05
N PRO A 190 -1.07 -18.06 -0.95
CA PRO A 190 -2.28 -18.31 -1.70
C PRO A 190 -3.46 -18.72 -0.80
N PRO A 191 -4.68 -18.25 -1.10
CA PRO A 191 -5.85 -18.68 -0.36
C PRO A 191 -6.04 -20.20 -0.48
N LEU A 192 -6.38 -20.86 0.63
CA LEU A 192 -6.82 -22.26 0.66
C LEU A 192 -8.14 -22.40 -0.12
N ALA A 193 -8.05 -22.61 -1.44
CA ALA A 193 -9.06 -23.11 -2.40
C ALA A 193 -10.53 -22.61 -2.35
N ALA A 194 -10.96 -21.72 -1.45
CA ALA A 194 -12.39 -21.42 -1.23
C ALA A 194 -12.75 -19.92 -1.24
N SER A 195 -11.78 -19.01 -1.35
CA SER A 195 -12.05 -17.57 -1.16
C SER A 195 -11.53 -16.73 -2.33
N ARG A 196 -11.93 -17.06 -3.57
CA ARG A 196 -11.72 -16.17 -4.72
C ARG A 196 -12.80 -15.10 -4.73
N ARG A 197 -12.40 -13.83 -4.64
CA ARG A 197 -13.31 -12.69 -4.81
C ARG A 197 -13.90 -12.68 -6.23
N PRO A 198 -15.22 -12.48 -6.40
CA PRO A 198 -15.80 -12.07 -7.68
C PRO A 198 -15.27 -10.67 -8.07
N ARG A 199 -14.97 -10.46 -9.35
CA ARG A 199 -14.61 -9.12 -9.85
C ARG A 199 -15.83 -8.19 -9.70
N GLY A 200 -15.80 -7.21 -8.80
CA GLY A 200 -16.83 -6.16 -8.75
C GLY A 200 -17.06 -5.44 -7.42
N ASP A 201 -16.62 -5.94 -6.26
CA ASP A 201 -17.09 -5.41 -4.96
C ASP A 201 -16.35 -4.19 -4.39
N LEU A 202 -15.28 -3.69 -5.05
CA LEU A 202 -14.72 -2.36 -4.72
C LEU A 202 -15.69 -1.21 -5.06
N MET A 203 -16.79 -1.51 -5.77
CA MET A 203 -17.82 -0.57 -6.20
C MET A 203 -18.67 0.06 -5.07
N ARG A 204 -18.70 -0.50 -3.85
CA ARG A 204 -19.68 -0.05 -2.84
C ARG A 204 -19.28 1.20 -2.06
N TRP A 205 -18.00 1.56 -2.04
CA TRP A 205 -17.53 2.72 -1.27
C TRP A 205 -16.52 3.55 -2.08
N ARG A 206 -16.78 4.85 -2.22
CA ARG A 206 -15.86 5.85 -2.77
C ARG A 206 -15.72 7.01 -1.79
N PRO A 207 -14.49 7.55 -1.57
CA PRO A 207 -14.33 8.72 -0.71
C PRO A 207 -15.11 9.91 -1.29
N GLY A 208 -15.89 10.59 -0.43
CA GLY A 208 -16.74 11.72 -0.83
C GLY A 208 -18.15 11.37 -1.27
N GLN A 209 -18.52 10.08 -1.38
CA GLN A 209 -19.93 9.69 -1.41
C GLN A 209 -20.46 9.66 0.02
N ALA A 210 -21.15 10.73 0.43
CA ALA A 210 -21.93 10.71 1.66
C ALA A 210 -22.84 9.48 1.65
N SER A 211 -22.89 8.74 2.74
CA SER A 211 -23.80 7.61 2.95
C SER A 211 -25.24 8.08 2.73
N ALA A 212 -25.76 7.92 1.51
CA ALA A 212 -27.17 8.13 1.22
C ALA A 212 -27.93 6.96 1.84
N GLY A 213 -28.22 7.03 3.14
CA GLY A 213 -28.85 5.91 3.83
C GLY A 213 -28.94 5.99 5.34
N SER A 214 -29.36 7.11 5.92
CA SER A 214 -29.93 7.14 7.28
C SER A 214 -30.84 8.35 7.50
N LEU A 215 -31.77 8.57 6.57
CA LEU A 215 -32.97 9.37 6.81
C LEU A 215 -34.17 8.65 6.22
N GLN A 216 -34.60 7.58 6.89
CA GLN A 216 -36.03 7.26 6.93
C GLN A 216 -36.45 7.09 8.40
N ARG A 217 -37.60 7.70 8.66
CA ARG A 217 -38.24 8.04 9.93
C ARG A 217 -38.50 6.86 10.84
#